data_AF-A0AAV9G0Q1-F1
#
_entry.id   AF-A0AAV9G0Q1-F1
#
_cell.length_a   1.000
_cell.length_b   1.000
_cell.length_c   1.000
_cell.angle_alpha   90.00
_cell.angle_beta   90.00
_cell.angle_gamma   90.00
#
_symmetry.space_group_name_H-M   'P 1'
#
loop_
_entity.id
_entity.type
_entity.pdbx_description
1 polymer ?
#
loop_
_entity_poly.entity_id
_entity_poly.type
_entity_poly.pdbx_seq_one_letter_code
_entity_poly.pdbx_strand_id
1 'polypeptide(L)'
;MVSFRLFLATLASNALLAASAPTLALRGLASRAPMVQIEFCEKTYWAGECEIVSVEEARCTSVPEGWNDRISSIRNVDRDDFKCTWYLDGDCEGQSYDNQEDADLGDGNGRFDESISSYICVSK
;
A
#
# COMPACT_ATOMS: atom_id res chain seq x y z
N MET A 1 35.42 15.70 87.66
CA MET A 1 36.37 14.88 86.86
C MET A 1 35.62 13.68 86.28
N VAL A 2 35.15 13.78 85.04
CA VAL A 2 34.61 12.69 84.20
C VAL A 2 34.77 13.19 82.76
N SER A 3 35.83 12.79 82.05
CA SER A 3 35.98 11.63 81.17
C SER A 3 35.71 11.98 79.70
N PHE A 4 36.80 12.16 78.95
CA PHE A 4 36.82 12.23 77.48
C PHE A 4 36.30 10.92 76.88
N ARG A 5 35.42 10.99 75.88
CA ARG A 5 35.16 9.88 74.95
C ARG A 5 35.31 10.36 73.52
N LEU A 6 36.17 9.63 72.82
CA LEU A 6 36.60 9.80 71.43
C LEU A 6 35.76 8.91 70.50
N PHE A 7 35.84 9.22 69.20
CA PHE A 7 35.49 8.40 68.02
C PHE A 7 33.98 8.28 67.70
N LEU A 8 33.48 8.25 66.46
CA LEU A 8 34.02 7.89 65.13
C LEU A 8 33.20 8.59 64.03
N ALA A 9 33.84 8.90 62.90
CA ALA A 9 33.23 9.39 61.67
C ALA A 9 32.64 8.23 60.84
N THR A 10 31.46 8.44 60.23
CA THR A 10 31.01 7.65 59.07
C THR A 10 30.13 8.52 58.15
N LEU A 11 30.70 8.94 57.02
CA LEU A 11 29.97 9.47 55.87
C LEU A 11 29.36 8.29 55.10
N ALA A 12 28.04 8.13 55.13
CA ALA A 12 27.34 7.17 54.30
C ALA A 12 26.83 7.88 53.04
N SER A 13 27.59 7.78 51.94
CA SER A 13 27.14 8.21 50.62
C SER A 13 26.22 7.14 50.04
N ASN A 14 24.92 7.42 49.97
CA ASN A 14 23.96 6.57 49.26
C ASN A 14 24.14 6.73 47.76
N ALA A 15 24.70 5.72 47.09
CA ALA A 15 24.70 5.63 45.63
C ALA A 15 23.31 5.16 45.16
N LEU A 16 22.54 6.06 44.56
CA LEU A 16 21.32 5.69 43.81
C LEU A 16 21.72 5.00 42.52
N LEU A 17 21.50 3.68 42.45
CA LEU A 17 21.55 2.92 41.20
C LEU A 17 20.31 3.30 40.37
N ALA A 18 20.49 4.18 39.38
CA ALA A 18 19.50 4.40 38.35
C ALA A 18 19.44 3.15 37.45
N ALA A 19 18.43 2.29 37.65
CA ALA A 19 18.15 1.19 36.74
C ALA A 19 17.58 1.77 35.43
N SER A 20 18.40 1.87 34.39
CA SER A 20 17.90 2.09 33.04
C SER A 20 17.17 0.84 32.57
N ALA A 21 15.86 0.80 32.75
CA ALA A 21 15.02 -0.20 32.10
C ALA A 21 15.20 -0.05 30.58
N PRO A 22 15.47 -1.14 29.83
CA PRO A 22 15.43 -1.06 28.38
C PRO A 22 13.99 -0.79 27.98
N THR A 23 13.75 0.38 27.37
CA THR A 23 12.51 0.66 26.66
C THR A 23 12.38 -0.40 25.57
N LEU A 24 11.45 -1.34 25.76
CA LEU A 24 11.11 -2.33 24.75
C LEU A 24 10.52 -1.56 23.57
N ALA A 25 11.37 -1.19 22.61
CA ALA A 25 10.93 -0.64 21.35
C ALA A 25 10.17 -1.75 20.63
N LEU A 26 8.84 -1.73 20.75
CA LEU A 26 7.98 -2.50 19.86
C LEU A 26 8.21 -1.91 18.47
N ARG A 27 9.15 -2.49 17.73
CA ARG A 27 9.25 -2.28 16.29
C ARG A 27 7.97 -2.87 15.73
N GLY A 28 7.00 -2.00 15.46
CA GLY A 28 5.83 -2.36 14.68
C GLY A 28 6.34 -3.07 13.43
N LEU A 29 5.92 -4.33 13.25
CA LEU A 29 6.13 -5.04 12.00
C LEU A 29 5.45 -4.19 10.94
N ALA A 30 6.24 -3.56 10.07
CA ALA A 30 5.69 -2.94 8.88
C ALA A 30 5.02 -4.07 8.08
N SER A 31 3.70 -4.18 8.21
CA SER A 31 2.90 -5.03 7.34
C SER A 31 3.08 -4.48 5.93
N ARG A 32 3.70 -5.25 5.04
CA ARG A 32 3.72 -4.89 3.62
C ARG A 32 2.26 -4.86 3.16
N ALA A 33 1.86 -3.78 2.49
CA ALA A 33 0.54 -3.74 1.87
C ALA A 33 0.41 -4.92 0.90
N PRO A 34 -0.76 -5.59 0.85
CA PRO A 34 -0.94 -6.69 -0.08
C PRO A 34 -0.81 -6.18 -1.51
N MET A 35 -0.33 -7.07 -2.38
CA MET A 35 -0.19 -6.80 -3.80
C MET A 35 -1.37 -7.45 -4.53
N VAL A 36 -1.98 -6.71 -5.46
CA VAL A 36 -3.10 -7.14 -6.29
C VAL A 36 -2.62 -7.31 -7.72
N GLN A 37 -2.87 -8.45 -8.34
CA GLN A 37 -2.58 -8.68 -9.75
C GLN A 37 -3.75 -8.22 -10.63
N ILE A 38 -3.44 -7.36 -11.59
CA ILE A 38 -4.35 -6.97 -12.67
C ILE A 38 -3.65 -7.20 -14.01
N GLU A 39 -4.45 -7.47 -15.02
CA GLU A 39 -4.05 -7.63 -16.41
C GLU A 39 -4.81 -6.62 -17.27
N PHE A 40 -4.12 -6.02 -18.22
CA PHE A 40 -4.74 -5.19 -19.26
C PHE A 40 -4.08 -5.48 -20.61
N CYS A 41 -4.86 -5.37 -21.68
CA CYS A 41 -4.41 -5.66 -23.04
C CYS A 41 -4.79 -4.56 -24.02
N GLU A 42 -4.00 -4.41 -25.09
CA GLU A 42 -4.18 -3.38 -26.10
C GLU A 42 -5.38 -3.66 -27.03
N LYS A 43 -5.91 -4.89 -27.03
CA LYS A 43 -7.08 -5.27 -27.82
C LYS A 43 -8.17 -5.87 -26.95
N THR A 44 -9.38 -5.86 -27.50
CA THR A 44 -10.53 -6.58 -26.97
C THR A 44 -10.24 -8.09 -26.86
N TYR A 45 -10.95 -8.76 -25.95
CA TYR A 45 -10.91 -10.19 -25.67
C TYR A 45 -9.53 -10.68 -25.23
N TRP A 46 -8.81 -9.87 -24.44
CA TRP A 46 -7.49 -10.17 -23.89
C TRP A 46 -6.48 -10.61 -24.96
N ALA A 47 -6.44 -9.87 -26.06
CA ALA A 47 -5.61 -10.15 -27.21
C ALA A 47 -4.57 -9.04 -27.45
N GLY A 48 -3.58 -9.34 -28.30
CA GLY A 48 -2.49 -8.41 -28.62
C GLY A 48 -1.41 -8.39 -27.55
N GLU A 49 -0.79 -7.23 -27.37
CA GLU A 49 0.08 -6.96 -26.23
C GLU A 49 -0.76 -6.93 -24.94
N CYS A 50 -0.28 -7.59 -23.89
CA CYS A 50 -0.89 -7.62 -22.56
C CYS A 50 0.18 -7.47 -21.49
N GLU A 51 -0.15 -6.81 -20.38
CA GLU A 51 0.73 -6.69 -19.22
C GLU A 51 -0.02 -7.08 -17.94
N ILE A 52 0.64 -7.90 -17.12
CA ILE A 52 0.20 -8.23 -15.76
C ILE A 52 1.08 -7.43 -14.80
N VAL A 53 0.45 -6.60 -13.96
CA VAL A 53 1.13 -5.77 -12.98
C VAL A 53 0.70 -6.13 -11.56
N SER A 54 1.62 -5.93 -10.61
CA SER A 54 1.34 -6.05 -9.18
C SER A 54 1.14 -4.65 -8.59
N VAL A 55 -0.08 -4.38 -8.14
CA VAL A 55 -0.51 -3.08 -7.60
C VAL A 55 -0.52 -3.13 -6.08
N GLU A 56 -0.01 -2.10 -5.42
CA GLU A 56 -0.11 -1.97 -3.97
C GLU A 56 -1.56 -1.59 -3.57
N GLU A 57 -2.14 -2.29 -2.60
CA GLU A 57 -3.51 -2.00 -2.14
C GLU A 57 -3.66 -0.55 -1.66
N ALA A 58 -4.82 0.04 -1.95
CA ALA A 58 -5.25 1.37 -1.52
C ALA A 58 -4.31 2.50 -1.98
N ARG A 59 -3.49 2.23 -3.00
CA ARG A 59 -2.59 3.19 -3.61
C ARG A 59 -3.03 3.46 -5.04
N CYS A 60 -3.32 4.73 -5.33
CA CYS A 60 -3.52 5.15 -6.71
C CYS A 60 -2.23 4.96 -7.51
N THR A 61 -2.36 4.33 -8.67
CA THR A 61 -1.24 4.02 -9.55
C THR A 61 -1.59 4.44 -10.97
N SER A 62 -0.73 5.23 -11.60
CA SER A 62 -0.84 5.54 -13.03
C SER A 62 -0.61 4.29 -13.85
N VAL A 63 -1.25 4.20 -15.02
CA VAL A 63 -0.89 3.17 -16.00
C VAL A 63 0.61 3.25 -16.34
N PRO A 64 1.29 2.11 -16.57
CA PRO A 64 2.71 2.13 -16.92
C PRO A 64 2.99 2.93 -18.19
N GLU A 65 4.23 3.39 -18.34
CA GLU A 65 4.66 4.14 -19.53
C GLU A 65 4.33 3.35 -20.80
N GLY A 66 3.71 4.02 -21.78
CA GLY A 66 3.32 3.41 -23.03
C GLY A 66 1.97 2.68 -23.00
N TRP A 67 1.23 2.69 -21.89
CA TRP A 67 -0.13 2.11 -21.81
C TRP A 67 -1.27 3.13 -21.68
N ASN A 68 -0.93 4.40 -21.42
CA ASN A 68 -1.92 5.48 -21.41
C ASN A 68 -2.68 5.49 -22.74
N ASP A 69 -4.00 5.51 -22.64
CA ASP A 69 -4.90 5.58 -23.79
C ASP A 69 -4.72 4.43 -24.81
N ARG A 70 -4.35 3.23 -24.35
CA ARG A 70 -4.18 2.03 -25.21
C ARG A 70 -4.94 0.80 -24.76
N ILE A 71 -5.55 0.82 -23.58
CA ILE A 71 -6.16 -0.37 -22.97
C ILE A 71 -7.57 -0.58 -23.53
N SER A 72 -7.83 -1.79 -24.06
CA SER A 72 -9.14 -2.17 -24.63
C SER A 72 -9.78 -3.39 -23.95
N SER A 73 -9.05 -4.10 -23.10
CA SER A 73 -9.62 -5.11 -22.20
C SER A 73 -8.85 -5.17 -20.88
N ILE A 74 -9.56 -5.53 -19.81
CA ILE A 74 -9.04 -5.54 -18.43
C ILE A 74 -9.47 -6.79 -17.68
N ARG A 75 -8.68 -7.18 -16.70
CA ARG A 75 -9.02 -8.24 -15.74
C ARG A 75 -8.31 -8.02 -14.42
N ASN A 76 -9.07 -7.99 -13.33
CA ASN A 76 -8.54 -8.21 -12.00
C ASN A 76 -8.35 -9.72 -11.81
N VAL A 77 -7.08 -10.14 -11.72
CA VAL A 77 -6.70 -11.55 -11.55
C VAL A 77 -7.07 -12.02 -10.15
N ASP A 78 -6.89 -11.15 -9.16
CA ASP A 78 -7.21 -11.40 -7.75
C ASP A 78 -8.62 -10.90 -7.37
N ARG A 79 -9.55 -10.95 -8.32
CA ARG A 79 -10.93 -10.45 -8.17
C ARG A 79 -11.75 -11.13 -7.08
N ASP A 80 -11.32 -12.25 -6.53
CA ASP A 80 -12.06 -12.91 -5.45
C ASP A 80 -11.88 -12.17 -4.12
N ASP A 81 -10.70 -11.59 -3.90
CA ASP A 81 -10.31 -10.91 -2.66
C ASP A 81 -10.27 -9.37 -2.79
N PHE A 82 -10.06 -8.85 -4.01
CA PHE A 82 -9.88 -7.42 -4.25
C PHE A 82 -10.87 -6.87 -5.27
N LYS A 83 -11.14 -5.56 -5.18
CA LYS A 83 -11.90 -4.78 -6.14
C LYS A 83 -11.03 -3.65 -6.69
N CYS A 84 -10.90 -3.57 -8.00
CA CYS A 84 -10.19 -2.49 -8.67
C CYS A 84 -11.16 -1.48 -9.31
N THR A 85 -10.80 -0.20 -9.26
CA THR A 85 -11.47 0.90 -9.95
C THR A 85 -10.49 1.54 -10.92
N TRP A 86 -10.93 1.76 -12.15
CA TRP A 86 -10.18 2.31 -13.27
C TRP A 86 -10.68 3.72 -13.55
N TYR A 87 -9.78 4.62 -13.94
CA TYR A 87 -10.07 6.04 -14.09
C TYR A 87 -9.56 6.56 -15.43
N LEU A 88 -10.31 7.49 -16.02
CA LEU A 88 -9.93 8.14 -17.27
C LEU A 88 -8.74 9.08 -17.10
N ASP A 89 -8.64 9.71 -15.93
CA ASP A 89 -7.59 10.69 -15.65
C ASP A 89 -6.49 10.09 -14.76
N GLY A 90 -5.36 10.79 -14.67
CA GLY A 90 -4.31 10.47 -13.71
C GLY A 90 -4.78 10.63 -12.26
N ASP A 91 -3.95 10.18 -11.32
CA ASP A 91 -4.18 10.36 -9.86
C ASP A 91 -5.55 9.86 -9.34
N CYS A 92 -6.17 8.92 -10.07
CA CYS A 92 -7.45 8.30 -9.74
C CYS A 92 -8.61 9.31 -9.65
N GLU A 93 -8.61 10.27 -10.57
CA GLU A 93 -9.63 11.30 -10.72
C GLU A 93 -10.52 11.06 -11.95
N GLY A 94 -11.54 11.90 -12.12
CA GLY A 94 -12.41 11.86 -13.29
C GLY A 94 -13.45 10.75 -13.26
N GLN A 95 -13.90 10.34 -14.45
CA GLN A 95 -14.88 9.27 -14.60
C GLN A 95 -14.24 7.92 -14.26
N SER A 96 -14.95 7.10 -13.49
CA SER A 96 -14.46 5.81 -13.01
C SER A 96 -15.27 4.62 -13.53
N TYR A 97 -14.63 3.46 -13.61
CA TYR A 97 -15.20 2.17 -13.97
C TYR A 97 -14.78 1.09 -12.97
N ASP A 98 -15.70 0.29 -12.48
CA ASP A 98 -15.44 -0.67 -11.41
C ASP A 98 -15.76 -2.12 -11.77
N ASN A 99 -15.89 -2.41 -13.07
CA ASN A 99 -15.94 -3.79 -13.54
C ASN A 99 -14.58 -4.48 -13.34
N GLN A 100 -14.65 -5.71 -12.83
CA GLN A 100 -13.46 -6.49 -12.49
C GLN A 100 -12.92 -7.28 -13.67
N GLU A 101 -13.72 -7.44 -14.72
CA GLU A 101 -13.36 -8.17 -15.92
C GLU A 101 -14.20 -7.59 -17.05
N ASP A 102 -13.54 -7.12 -18.10
CA ASP A 102 -14.20 -6.60 -19.29
C ASP A 102 -13.36 -6.94 -20.51
N ALA A 103 -13.96 -7.73 -21.41
CA ALA A 103 -13.33 -8.15 -22.65
C ALA A 103 -13.39 -7.05 -23.71
N ASP A 104 -14.30 -6.09 -23.61
CA ASP A 104 -14.51 -5.10 -24.67
C ASP A 104 -14.95 -3.77 -24.05
N LEU A 105 -13.97 -2.94 -23.72
CA LEU A 105 -14.22 -1.60 -23.17
C LEU A 105 -14.91 -0.66 -24.18
N GLY A 106 -14.98 -1.06 -25.46
CA GLY A 106 -15.60 -0.34 -26.56
C GLY A 106 -17.05 -0.77 -26.84
N ASP A 107 -17.63 -1.66 -26.04
CA ASP A 107 -18.97 -2.23 -26.24
C ASP A 107 -20.14 -1.24 -26.04
N GLY A 108 -19.84 -0.01 -25.61
CA GLY A 108 -20.80 1.07 -25.38
C GLY A 108 -21.24 1.24 -23.92
N ASN A 109 -20.63 0.53 -22.95
CA ASN A 109 -20.90 0.69 -21.52
C ASN A 109 -20.18 1.90 -20.88
N GLY A 110 -19.35 2.62 -21.64
CA GLY A 110 -18.58 3.77 -21.16
C GLY A 110 -17.69 4.39 -22.24
N ARG A 111 -16.70 5.16 -21.81
CA ARG A 111 -15.65 5.74 -22.66
C ARG A 111 -14.27 5.33 -22.16
N PHE A 112 -14.14 4.05 -21.78
CA PHE A 112 -12.92 3.52 -21.14
C PHE A 112 -11.97 2.84 -22.12
N ASP A 113 -12.46 2.49 -23.33
CA ASP A 113 -11.60 2.02 -24.41
C ASP A 113 -10.57 3.09 -24.78
N GLU A 114 -9.30 2.69 -24.81
CA GLU A 114 -8.17 3.56 -25.16
C GLU A 114 -8.18 4.89 -24.38
N SER A 115 -8.65 4.88 -23.12
CA SER A 115 -8.82 6.13 -22.34
C SER A 115 -8.49 6.00 -20.85
N ILE A 116 -8.06 4.82 -20.37
CA ILE A 116 -7.69 4.61 -18.96
C ILE A 116 -6.29 5.17 -18.70
N SER A 117 -6.16 5.97 -17.64
CA SER A 117 -4.90 6.61 -17.22
C SER A 117 -4.44 6.24 -15.80
N SER A 118 -5.34 5.77 -14.94
CA SER A 118 -4.95 5.29 -13.61
C SER A 118 -5.92 4.27 -13.01
N TYR A 119 -5.48 3.58 -11.97
CA TYR A 119 -6.27 2.59 -11.25
C TYR A 119 -5.91 2.54 -9.76
N ILE A 120 -6.86 2.05 -8.96
CA ILE A 120 -6.69 1.72 -7.55
C ILE A 120 -7.37 0.40 -7.24
N CYS A 121 -6.74 -0.45 -6.45
CA CYS A 121 -7.33 -1.70 -5.98
C CYS A 121 -7.42 -1.71 -4.45
N VAL A 122 -8.54 -2.20 -3.92
CA VAL A 122 -8.83 -2.27 -2.49
C VAL A 122 -9.36 -3.66 -2.13
N SER A 123 -9.16 -4.09 -0.89
CA SER A 123 -9.81 -5.30 -0.36
C SER A 123 -11.34 -5.18 -0.37
N LYS A 124 -12.02 -6.32 -0.46
CA LYS A 124 -13.49 -6.42 -0.41
C LYS A 124 -14.05 -6.55 1.00
#